data_AF-A0A5D6UTF4-F1
#
_entry.id   AF-A0A5D6UTF4-F1
#
_cell.length_a   1.000
_cell.length_b   1.000
_cell.length_c   1.000
_cell.angle_alpha   90.00
_cell.angle_beta   90.00
_cell.angle_gamma   90.00
#
_symmetry.space_group_name_H-M   'P 1'
#
loop_
_entity.id
_entity.type
_entity.pdbx_description
1 polymer ?
#
loop_
_entity_poly.entity_id
_entity_poly.type
_entity_poly.pdbx_seq_one_letter_code
_entity_poly.pdbx_strand_id
1 'polypeptide(L)'
;MEIHPELVTIRRQMRQLFHERAELGTLDTLRQQWQQTLKALQQQALEPQVALRVANSLTQLAALEQPASVFWSSQARRQQLENALIRAVQEL
;
A
#
# COMPACT_ATOMS: atom_id res chain seq x y z
N MET A 1 18.65 10.72 -7.29
CA MET A 1 17.34 10.64 -6.62
C MET A 1 17.46 9.62 -5.51
N GLU A 2 17.70 10.07 -4.29
CA GLU A 2 17.68 9.19 -3.13
C GLU A 2 16.23 8.79 -2.86
N ILE A 3 15.91 7.52 -3.11
CA ILE A 3 14.61 6.98 -2.76
C ILE A 3 14.63 6.79 -1.24
N HIS A 4 13.71 7.44 -0.53
CA HIS A 4 13.60 7.36 0.93
C HIS A 4 13.59 5.88 1.37
N PRO A 5 14.40 5.47 2.36
CA PRO A 5 14.60 4.06 2.71
C PRO A 5 13.30 3.31 2.99
N GLU A 6 12.31 3.99 3.58
CA GLU A 6 10.98 3.42 3.85
C GLU A 6 10.24 3.04 2.55
N LEU A 7 10.37 3.84 1.49
CA LEU A 7 9.76 3.55 0.19
C LEU A 7 10.43 2.34 -0.48
N VAL A 8 11.74 2.18 -0.29
CA VAL A 8 12.47 0.99 -0.76
C VAL A 8 11.99 -0.27 -0.01
N THR A 9 11.78 -0.17 1.30
CA THR A 9 11.24 -1.25 2.13
C THR A 9 9.85 -1.67 1.66
N ILE A 10 8.93 -0.71 1.48
CA ILE A 10 7.57 -0.98 0.96
C ILE A 10 7.63 -1.72 -0.38
N ARG A 11 8.44 -1.23 -1.34
CA ARG A 11 8.61 -1.88 -2.65
C ARG A 11 9.21 -3.29 -2.57
N ARG A 12 10.05 -3.56 -1.57
CA ARG A 12 10.62 -4.90 -1.35
C ARG A 12 9.58 -5.86 -0.79
N GLN A 13 8.83 -5.44 0.22
CA GLN A 13 7.76 -6.23 0.82
C GLN A 13 6.68 -6.57 -0.23
N MET A 14 6.32 -5.61 -1.09
CA MET A 14 5.40 -5.85 -2.22
C MET A 14 5.88 -7.00 -3.11
N ARG A 15 7.15 -6.97 -3.52
CA ARG A 15 7.72 -8.02 -4.38
C ARG A 15 7.71 -9.39 -3.73
N GLN A 16 7.95 -9.47 -2.42
CA GLN A 16 7.89 -10.73 -1.67
C GLN A 16 6.47 -11.30 -1.63
N LEU A 17 5.45 -10.46 -1.41
CA LEU A 17 4.04 -10.90 -1.36
C LEU A 17 3.56 -11.56 -2.65
N PHE A 18 3.95 -10.99 -3.80
CA PHE A 18 3.60 -11.56 -5.10
C PHE A 18 4.30 -12.88 -5.38
N HIS A 19 5.49 -13.06 -4.83
CA HIS A 19 6.23 -14.31 -4.96
C HIS A 19 5.63 -15.41 -4.06
N GLU A 20 5.25 -15.07 -2.83
CA GLU A 20 4.83 -16.03 -1.81
C GLU A 20 3.32 -16.31 -1.79
N ARG A 21 2.52 -15.66 -2.65
CA ARG A 21 1.05 -15.80 -2.69
C ARG A 21 0.40 -15.63 -1.31
N ALA A 22 0.77 -14.58 -0.60
CA ALA A 22 0.33 -14.30 0.76
C ALA A 22 -1.18 -14.42 1.01
N GLU A 23 -1.54 -14.84 2.23
CA GLU A 23 -2.93 -14.97 2.66
C GLU A 23 -3.60 -13.60 2.87
N LEU A 24 -4.94 -13.58 2.81
CA LEU A 24 -5.73 -12.36 2.94
C LEU A 24 -5.42 -11.56 4.21
N GLY A 25 -5.24 -12.24 5.35
CA GLY A 25 -4.88 -11.59 6.61
C GLY A 25 -3.53 -10.88 6.55
N THR A 26 -2.55 -11.47 5.87
CA THR A 26 -1.22 -10.87 5.67
C THR A 26 -1.29 -9.62 4.79
N LEU A 27 -2.11 -9.65 3.72
CA LEU A 27 -2.33 -8.50 2.86
C LEU A 27 -2.99 -7.34 3.60
N ASP A 28 -3.97 -7.62 4.46
CA ASP A 28 -4.64 -6.60 5.28
C ASP A 28 -3.68 -5.99 6.32
N THR A 29 -2.85 -6.80 6.98
CA THR A 29 -1.82 -6.29 7.91
C THR A 29 -0.81 -5.39 7.19
N LEU A 30 -0.34 -5.78 6.01
CA LEU A 30 0.63 -4.98 5.26
C LEU A 30 0.02 -3.70 4.71
N ARG A 31 -1.24 -3.73 4.27
CA ARG A 31 -1.98 -2.51 3.91
C ARG A 31 -1.95 -1.51 5.06
N GLN A 32 -2.25 -1.95 6.28
CA GLN A 32 -2.25 -1.09 7.46
C GLN A 32 -0.85 -0.57 7.80
N GLN A 33 0.17 -1.43 7.76
CA GLN A 33 1.56 -1.05 8.01
C GLN A 33 2.04 0.01 7.01
N TRP A 34 1.84 -0.23 5.70
CA TRP A 34 2.25 0.71 4.66
C TRP A 34 1.49 2.04 4.77
N GLN A 35 0.20 2.01 5.09
CA GLN A 35 -0.57 3.22 5.32
C GLN A 35 -0.01 4.03 6.50
N GLN A 36 0.42 3.38 7.58
CA GLN A 36 1.06 4.06 8.72
C GLN A 36 2.43 4.63 8.33
N THR A 37 3.28 3.84 7.66
CA THR A 37 4.60 4.30 7.19
C THR A 37 4.46 5.51 6.27
N LEU A 38 3.56 5.44 5.28
CA LEU A 38 3.33 6.54 4.34
C LEU A 38 2.75 7.79 5.02
N LYS A 39 1.86 7.64 6.02
CA LYS A 39 1.38 8.76 6.84
C LYS A 39 2.52 9.42 7.61
N ALA A 40 3.41 8.61 8.20
CA ALA A 40 4.59 9.12 8.91
C ALA A 40 5.55 9.86 7.96
N LEU A 41 5.75 9.33 6.75
CA LEU A 41 6.56 9.99 5.71
C LEU A 41 5.94 11.32 5.28
N GLN A 42 4.62 11.39 5.14
CA GLN A 42 3.92 12.62 4.76
C GLN A 42 4.12 13.76 5.78
N GLN A 43 4.42 13.46 7.04
CA GLN A 43 4.71 14.45 8.09
C GLN A 43 6.15 14.96 8.05
N GLN A 44 7.02 14.36 7.23
CA GLN A 44 8.42 14.78 7.07
C GLN A 44 8.57 15.77 5.92
N ALA A 45 9.66 16.54 5.92
CA ALA A 45 10.04 17.38 4.79
C ALA A 45 10.51 16.49 3.63
N LEU A 46 9.58 16.17 2.72
CA LEU A 46 9.84 15.39 1.51
C LEU A 46 10.05 16.31 0.31
N GLU A 47 10.82 15.86 -0.68
CA GLU A 47 10.83 16.51 -2.00
C GLU A 47 9.40 16.53 -2.57
N PRO A 48 8.97 17.62 -3.24
CA PRO A 48 7.59 17.75 -3.73
C PRO A 48 7.10 16.57 -4.57
N GLN A 49 7.99 15.97 -5.37
CA GLN A 49 7.68 14.79 -6.18
C GLN A 49 7.46 13.54 -5.32
N VAL A 50 8.25 13.37 -4.26
CA VAL A 50 8.12 12.24 -3.32
C VAL A 50 6.86 12.41 -2.49
N ALA A 51 6.56 13.62 -2.02
CA ALA A 51 5.33 13.95 -1.30
C ALA A 51 4.08 13.62 -2.12
N LEU A 52 4.07 13.98 -3.42
CA LEU A 52 2.95 13.68 -4.32
C LEU A 52 2.74 12.16 -4.47
N ARG A 53 3.82 11.40 -4.67
CA ARG A 53 3.76 9.93 -4.76
C ARG A 53 3.23 9.31 -3.47
N VAL A 54 3.74 9.73 -2.32
CA VAL A 54 3.26 9.28 -1.00
C VAL A 54 1.77 9.59 -0.81
N ALA A 55 1.31 10.78 -1.18
CA ALA A 55 -0.10 11.17 -1.10
C ALA A 55 -1.01 10.34 -2.02
N ASN A 56 -0.56 10.07 -3.24
CA ASN A 56 -1.28 9.20 -4.18
C ASN A 56 -1.41 7.79 -3.63
N SER A 57 -0.31 7.20 -3.13
CA SER A 57 -0.31 5.86 -2.54
C SER A 57 -1.21 5.77 -1.31
N LEU A 58 -1.21 6.79 -0.45
CA LEU A 58 -2.15 6.87 0.68
C LEU A 58 -3.61 6.90 0.25
N THR A 59 -3.92 7.66 -0.80
CA THR A 59 -5.29 7.76 -1.34
C THR A 59 -5.76 6.41 -1.88
N GLN A 60 -4.89 5.69 -2.59
CA GLN A 60 -5.20 4.36 -3.12
C GLN A 60 -5.40 3.32 -2.02
N LEU A 61 -4.58 3.34 -0.97
CA LEU A 61 -4.74 2.45 0.18
C LEU A 61 -5.97 2.79 1.02
N ALA A 62 -6.37 4.06 1.10
CA ALA A 62 -7.57 4.49 1.80
C ALA A 62 -8.87 4.11 1.04
N ALA A 63 -8.84 4.09 -0.30
CA ALA A 63 -9.97 3.66 -1.13
C ALA A 63 -10.38 2.18 -0.89
N LEU A 64 -9.51 1.40 -0.26
CA LEU A 64 -9.77 0.01 0.15
C LEU A 64 -10.52 -0.11 1.48
N GLU A 65 -10.65 0.97 2.25
CA GLU A 65 -11.49 1.03 3.45
C GLU A 65 -12.96 1.14 3.02
N GLN A 66 -13.45 0.17 2.25
CA GLN A 66 -14.85 0.11 1.88
C GLN A 66 -15.71 -0.29 3.09
N PRO A 67 -16.94 0.25 3.19
CA PRO A 67 -17.82 -0.01 4.31
C PRO A 67 -18.14 -1.51 4.42
N ALA A 68 -18.29 -1.98 5.66
CA ALA A 68 -18.55 -3.37 6.03
C ALA A 68 -19.80 -4.00 5.38
N SER A 69 -20.60 -3.23 4.64
CA SER A 69 -21.84 -3.65 4.00
C SER A 69 -21.67 -4.34 2.65
N VAL A 70 -20.47 -4.32 2.05
CA VAL A 70 -20.24 -5.01 0.77
C VAL A 70 -19.84 -6.47 1.04
N PHE A 71 -20.72 -7.42 0.68
CA PHE A 71 -20.40 -8.85 0.74
C PHE A 71 -19.49 -9.21 -0.43
N TRP A 72 -18.18 -9.24 -0.19
CA TRP A 72 -17.20 -9.79 -1.12
C TRP A 72 -16.94 -11.26 -0.80
N SER A 73 -16.78 -12.09 -1.83
CA SER A 73 -16.11 -13.39 -1.63
C SER A 73 -14.66 -13.15 -1.18
N SER A 74 -14.10 -14.05 -0.36
CA SER A 74 -12.71 -13.91 0.13
C SER A 74 -11.70 -13.78 -1.01
N GLN A 75 -11.97 -14.42 -2.16
CA GLN A 75 -11.15 -14.33 -3.36
C GLN A 75 -11.28 -12.96 -4.06
N ALA A 76 -12.50 -12.42 -4.19
CA ALA A 76 -12.70 -11.10 -4.78
C ALA A 76 -12.08 -9.99 -3.91
N ARG A 77 -12.20 -10.10 -2.58
CA ARG A 77 -11.55 -9.18 -1.62
C ARG A 77 -10.03 -9.24 -1.72
N ARG A 78 -9.47 -10.46 -1.79
CA ARG A 78 -8.02 -10.66 -2.00
C ARG A 78 -7.56 -9.97 -3.28
N GLN A 79 -8.23 -10.21 -4.41
CA GLN A 79 -7.84 -9.64 -5.69
C GLN A 79 -7.87 -8.11 -5.68
N GLN A 80 -8.86 -7.49 -5.04
CA GLN A 80 -8.92 -6.04 -4.89
C GLN A 80 -7.78 -5.49 -4.04
N LEU A 81 -7.50 -6.13 -2.90
CA LEU A 81 -6.38 -5.74 -2.03
C LEU A 81 -5.04 -5.88 -2.76
N GLU A 82 -4.78 -7.00 -3.43
CA GLU A 82 -3.57 -7.21 -4.23
C GLU A 82 -3.43 -6.12 -5.31
N ASN A 83 -4.49 -5.84 -6.06
CA ASN A 83 -4.46 -4.82 -7.11
C ASN A 83 -4.17 -3.42 -6.58
N ALA A 84 -4.77 -3.04 -5.45
CA ALA A 84 -4.55 -1.72 -4.88
C ALA A 84 -3.18 -1.60 -4.21
N LEU A 85 -2.68 -2.67 -3.57
CA LEU A 85 -1.31 -2.73 -3.07
C LEU A 85 -0.30 -2.58 -4.22
N ILE A 86 -0.51 -3.24 -5.35
CA ILE A 86 0.33 -3.06 -6.56
C ILE A 86 0.32 -1.60 -6.98
N ARG A 87 -0.86 -1.02 -7.20
CA ARG A 87 -0.96 0.34 -7.74
C ARG A 87 -0.39 1.38 -6.78
N ALA A 88 -0.62 1.21 -5.47
CA ALA A 88 -0.04 2.08 -4.46
C ALA A 88 1.49 2.05 -4.51
N VAL A 89 2.10 0.89 -4.77
CA VAL A 89 3.56 0.74 -4.83
C VAL A 89 4.15 1.13 -6.18
N GLN A 90 3.41 1.02 -7.29
CA GLN A 90 3.83 1.51 -8.61
C GLN A 90 4.00 3.03 -8.66
N GLU A 91 3.19 3.75 -7.87
CA GLU A 91 3.26 5.21 -7.77
C GLU A 91 4.41 5.71 -6.87
N LEU A 92 4.89 4.91 -5.91
CA LEU A 92 6.07 5.22 -5.09
C LEU A 92 7.33 5.10 -5.92
#